data_AF-A0A654BZ66-F1
#
_entry.id   AF-A0A654BZ66-F1
#
_cell.length_a   1.000
_cell.length_b   1.000
_cell.length_c   1.000
_cell.angle_alpha   90.00
_cell.angle_beta   90.00
_cell.angle_gamma   90.00
#
_symmetry.space_group_name_H-M   'P 1'
#
loop_
_entity.id
_entity.type
_entity.pdbx_description
1 polymer ?
#
loop_
_entity_poly.entity_id
_entity_poly.type
_entity_poly.pdbx_seq_one_letter_code
_entity_poly.pdbx_strand_id
1 'polypeptide(L)'
;MRVEGDRLDAAAGVPMIARDREKFAMPLYEIDGNQPMIGTDAWVAPDASLIGDVRLGDQASFWFGAVARGDNTPILVGARSNVQEGSMLHSDPGAPLTIGADCTIGHHAVLHGCTLGDRVLIGMGAIILNRAVIGDDCVVGAGALVTEGKEFPAGSLIVGSPARAIRQLDDAAKAGLKWSATHYVERAKQFASGLKRVGD
;
A
#
# COMPACT_ATOMS: atom_id res chain seq x y z
N MET A 1 26.83 52.16 -29.21
CA MET A 1 25.86 51.50 -30.10
C MET A 1 25.86 50.02 -29.73
N ARG A 2 24.90 49.59 -28.90
CA ARG A 2 24.74 48.18 -28.49
C ARG A 2 24.08 47.44 -29.65
N VAL A 3 24.54 46.23 -29.94
CA VAL A 3 23.79 45.26 -30.74
C VAL A 3 23.60 44.03 -29.86
N GLU A 4 22.34 43.69 -29.65
CA GLU A 4 21.79 42.55 -28.90
C GLU A 4 21.71 41.28 -29.79
N GLY A 5 21.49 40.12 -29.14
CA GLY A 5 21.15 38.82 -29.76
C GLY A 5 22.31 37.83 -29.68
N ASP A 6 22.23 36.61 -29.13
CA ASP A 6 21.09 35.76 -28.80
C ASP A 6 21.43 34.91 -27.55
N ARG A 7 20.48 34.82 -26.60
CA ARG A 7 20.41 33.70 -25.67
C ARG A 7 19.28 32.79 -26.15
N LEU A 8 19.63 31.57 -26.53
CA LEU A 8 18.68 30.50 -26.75
C LEU A 8 18.24 29.96 -25.38
N ASP A 9 17.10 30.45 -24.89
CA ASP A 9 16.38 29.83 -23.78
C ASP A 9 15.59 28.64 -24.32
N ALA A 10 16.08 27.42 -24.05
CA ALA A 10 15.35 26.18 -24.27
C ALA A 10 15.19 25.45 -22.93
N ALA A 11 14.09 25.72 -22.24
CA ALA A 11 13.56 24.85 -21.18
C ALA A 11 12.03 25.01 -21.12
N ALA A 12 11.36 24.49 -22.15
CA ALA A 12 9.94 24.21 -22.09
C ALA A 12 9.71 22.89 -21.34
N GLY A 13 8.78 22.92 -20.37
CA GLY A 13 8.09 21.70 -19.91
C GLY A 13 8.60 21.07 -18.61
N VAL A 14 8.41 21.74 -17.47
CA VAL A 14 8.22 21.03 -16.20
C VAL A 14 6.73 21.08 -15.88
N PRO A 15 6.02 19.95 -15.77
CA PRO A 15 4.60 19.95 -15.49
C PRO A 15 4.32 20.57 -14.11
N MET A 16 3.22 21.32 -14.05
CA MET A 16 2.76 22.16 -12.95
C MET A 16 2.24 21.32 -11.76
N ILE A 17 3.10 20.55 -11.08
CA ILE A 17 2.73 19.73 -9.90
C ILE A 17 3.58 20.00 -8.64
N ALA A 18 4.55 20.92 -8.71
CA ALA A 18 5.52 21.08 -7.62
C ALA A 18 5.30 22.29 -6.68
N ARG A 19 4.39 23.24 -6.98
CA ARG A 19 4.46 24.57 -6.35
C ARG A 19 3.71 24.76 -5.02
N ASP A 20 2.85 23.84 -4.58
CA ASP A 20 2.07 24.01 -3.34
C ASP A 20 2.24 22.90 -2.28
N ARG A 21 3.27 22.04 -2.39
CA ARG A 21 3.49 20.92 -1.43
C ARG A 21 4.13 21.33 -0.10
N GLU A 22 4.38 22.62 0.15
CA GLU A 22 5.23 23.09 1.26
C GLU A 22 4.55 23.25 2.64
N LYS A 23 3.31 22.81 2.86
CA LYS A 23 2.67 22.96 4.20
C LYS A 23 2.56 21.68 5.05
N PHE A 24 2.81 20.51 4.48
CA PHE A 24 2.94 19.27 5.24
C PHE A 24 4.06 18.44 4.61
N ALA A 25 5.20 18.32 5.31
CA ALA A 25 6.21 17.35 4.91
C ALA A 25 5.52 15.99 4.81
N MET A 26 5.57 15.36 3.64
CA MET A 26 5.02 14.03 3.45
C MET A 26 5.60 13.09 4.52
N PRO A 27 4.82 12.17 5.11
CA PRO A 27 5.28 11.39 6.25
C PRO A 27 6.14 10.19 5.81
N LEU A 28 7.24 10.53 5.15
CA LEU A 28 8.24 9.62 4.60
C LEU A 28 9.54 9.85 5.38
N TYR A 29 10.15 8.78 5.88
CA TYR A 29 11.32 8.86 6.75
C TYR A 29 12.45 8.00 6.21
N GLU A 30 13.63 8.60 6.06
CA GLU A 30 14.87 7.88 5.74
C GLU A 30 15.50 7.32 7.01
N ILE A 31 16.06 6.11 6.92
CA ILE A 31 16.91 5.51 7.95
C ILE A 31 17.99 4.64 7.29
N ASP A 32 19.22 4.73 7.77
CA ASP A 32 20.39 3.98 7.27
C ASP A 32 20.59 4.07 5.74
N GLY A 33 20.28 5.24 5.16
CA GLY A 33 20.38 5.51 3.71
C GLY A 33 19.25 4.91 2.87
N ASN A 34 18.23 4.30 3.50
CA ASN A 34 17.04 3.79 2.82
C ASN A 34 15.86 4.73 3.04
N GLN A 35 15.16 5.08 1.96
CA GLN A 35 13.98 5.94 1.98
C GLN A 35 12.84 5.33 1.15
N PRO A 36 11.57 5.67 1.46
CA PRO A 36 10.44 5.15 0.71
C PRO A 36 10.48 5.54 -0.78
N MET A 37 10.11 4.58 -1.65
CA MET A 37 9.93 4.79 -3.08
C MET A 37 8.44 4.79 -3.42
N ILE A 38 7.96 5.91 -3.98
CA ILE A 38 6.53 6.13 -4.25
C ILE A 38 6.27 6.02 -5.76
N GLY A 39 5.40 5.10 -6.16
CA GLY A 39 4.97 4.93 -7.55
C GLY A 39 4.13 6.08 -8.10
N THR A 40 3.90 6.05 -9.41
CA THR A 40 3.12 7.07 -10.13
C THR A 40 1.67 7.07 -9.65
N ASP A 41 1.10 8.25 -9.42
CA ASP A 41 -0.28 8.43 -8.92
C ASP A 41 -0.61 7.69 -7.62
N ALA A 42 0.40 7.25 -6.87
CA ALA A 42 0.21 6.71 -5.53
C ALA A 42 -0.17 7.83 -4.54
N TRP A 43 -0.96 7.50 -3.52
CA TRP A 43 -1.43 8.45 -2.52
C TRP A 43 -1.08 7.99 -1.11
N VAL A 44 -0.53 8.89 -0.31
CA VAL A 44 -0.19 8.63 1.09
C VAL A 44 -0.92 9.67 1.94
N ALA A 45 -1.73 9.21 2.89
CA ALA A 45 -2.46 10.08 3.81
C ALA A 45 -1.49 10.95 4.64
N PRO A 46 -1.87 12.18 5.02
CA PRO A 46 -0.99 13.11 5.73
C PRO A 46 -0.42 12.60 7.07
N ASP A 47 -1.09 11.65 7.72
CA ASP A 47 -0.73 11.08 9.02
C ASP A 47 -0.36 9.59 8.96
N ALA A 48 -0.21 9.01 7.76
CA ALA A 48 0.43 7.70 7.60
C ALA A 48 1.92 7.80 7.98
N SER A 49 2.67 6.70 8.02
CA SER A 49 4.12 6.74 8.23
C SER A 49 4.82 5.64 7.46
N LEU A 50 5.67 6.01 6.51
CA LEU A 50 6.48 5.10 5.71
C LEU A 50 7.95 5.35 6.04
N ILE A 51 8.64 4.32 6.53
CA ILE A 51 9.98 4.45 7.12
C ILE A 51 10.91 3.42 6.48
N GLY A 52 12.06 3.85 5.97
CA GLY A 52 13.09 2.97 5.41
C GLY A 52 12.75 2.42 4.01
N ASP A 53 13.11 1.17 3.73
CA ASP A 53 12.91 0.52 2.43
C ASP A 53 11.46 0.06 2.23
N VAL A 54 10.58 1.02 1.98
CA VAL A 54 9.17 0.80 1.63
C VAL A 54 8.94 1.20 0.18
N ARG A 55 8.45 0.28 -0.64
CA ARG A 55 8.26 0.51 -2.09
C ARG A 55 6.80 0.33 -2.46
N LEU A 56 6.20 1.41 -2.95
CA LEU A 56 4.82 1.43 -3.43
C LEU A 56 4.80 1.38 -4.95
N GLY A 57 3.99 0.48 -5.50
CA GLY A 57 3.66 0.46 -6.92
C GLY A 57 2.74 1.61 -7.32
N ASP A 58 2.55 1.76 -8.64
CA ASP A 58 1.69 2.79 -9.20
C ASP A 58 0.26 2.69 -8.65
N GLN A 59 -0.36 3.84 -8.37
CA GLN A 59 -1.73 3.96 -7.87
C GLN A 59 -1.99 3.24 -6.54
N ALA A 60 -0.95 2.79 -5.84
CA ALA A 60 -1.10 2.27 -4.49
C ALA A 60 -1.52 3.38 -3.52
N SER A 61 -2.20 3.02 -2.43
CA SER A 61 -2.65 4.01 -1.44
C SER A 61 -2.38 3.57 0.00
N PHE A 62 -1.89 4.50 0.81
CA PHE A 62 -1.77 4.36 2.26
C PHE A 62 -2.71 5.34 2.95
N TRP A 63 -3.54 4.82 3.83
CA TRP A 63 -4.62 5.56 4.47
C TRP A 63 -4.25 5.98 5.89
N PHE A 64 -5.15 6.73 6.53
CA PHE A 64 -4.85 7.48 7.73
C PHE A 64 -4.31 6.62 8.88
N GLY A 65 -3.20 7.06 9.48
CA GLY A 65 -2.54 6.36 10.59
C GLY A 65 -1.94 4.98 10.25
N ALA A 66 -1.93 4.56 8.97
CA ALA A 66 -1.24 3.35 8.56
C ALA A 66 0.29 3.50 8.69
N VAL A 67 0.97 2.46 9.15
CA VAL A 67 2.42 2.45 9.37
C VAL A 67 3.07 1.31 8.60
N ALA A 68 4.06 1.63 7.76
CA ALA A 68 5.00 0.67 7.18
C ALA A 68 6.42 1.00 7.62
N ARG A 69 7.05 0.07 8.34
CA ARG A 69 8.42 0.22 8.84
C ARG A 69 9.31 -0.83 8.20
N GLY A 70 10.02 -0.43 7.14
CA GLY A 70 10.96 -1.23 6.35
C GLY A 70 12.41 -1.01 6.79
N ASP A 71 12.67 -1.11 8.10
CA ASP A 71 14.00 -0.97 8.70
C ASP A 71 14.76 -2.30 8.79
N ASN A 72 14.07 -3.42 8.93
CA ASN A 72 14.68 -4.76 8.96
C ASN A 72 14.88 -5.36 7.56
N THR A 73 13.84 -5.31 6.72
CA THR A 73 13.84 -5.82 5.35
C THR A 73 12.89 -4.97 4.49
N PRO A 74 12.98 -5.08 3.15
CA PRO A 74 12.08 -4.35 2.27
C PRO A 74 10.61 -4.69 2.50
N ILE A 75 9.75 -3.67 2.45
CA ILE A 75 8.29 -3.83 2.36
C ILE A 75 7.85 -3.45 0.95
N LEU A 76 7.35 -4.43 0.21
CA LEU A 76 6.92 -4.25 -1.17
C LEU A 76 5.39 -4.24 -1.24
N VAL A 77 4.82 -3.17 -1.82
CA VAL A 77 3.38 -3.02 -2.03
C VAL A 77 3.10 -2.86 -3.51
N GLY A 78 2.41 -3.83 -4.11
CA GLY A 78 2.10 -3.86 -5.54
C GLY A 78 1.18 -2.72 -6.00
N ALA A 79 1.10 -2.56 -7.32
CA ALA A 79 0.29 -1.51 -7.95
C ALA A 79 -1.19 -1.65 -7.59
N ARG A 80 -1.88 -0.50 -7.44
CA ARG A 80 -3.32 -0.40 -7.12
C ARG A 80 -3.74 -1.05 -5.79
N SER A 81 -2.78 -1.47 -4.97
CA SER A 81 -3.05 -2.01 -3.64
C SER A 81 -3.30 -0.89 -2.62
N ASN A 82 -4.25 -1.11 -1.72
CA ASN A 82 -4.59 -0.15 -0.66
C ASN A 82 -4.27 -0.70 0.73
N VAL A 83 -3.63 0.11 1.56
CA VAL A 83 -3.32 -0.14 2.96
C VAL A 83 -4.14 0.78 3.83
N GLN A 84 -5.25 0.25 4.35
CA GLN A 84 -6.29 1.04 4.99
C GLN A 84 -5.89 1.52 6.39
N GLU A 85 -6.77 2.32 6.98
CA GLU A 85 -6.55 3.07 8.20
C GLU A 85 -5.98 2.22 9.33
N GLY A 86 -4.96 2.74 9.99
CA GLY A 86 -4.35 2.12 11.16
C GLY A 86 -3.81 0.71 10.91
N SER A 87 -3.50 0.31 9.68
CA SER A 87 -2.83 -0.96 9.40
C SER A 87 -1.33 -0.89 9.73
N MET A 88 -0.74 -1.99 10.19
CA MET A 88 0.68 -2.08 10.55
C MET A 88 1.41 -3.10 9.68
N LEU A 89 2.46 -2.64 9.01
CA LEU A 89 3.31 -3.44 8.14
C LEU A 89 4.74 -3.43 8.69
N HIS A 90 5.27 -4.62 8.96
CA HIS A 90 6.64 -4.82 9.44
C HIS A 90 7.18 -6.18 8.96
N SER A 91 8.46 -6.43 9.20
CA SER A 91 9.12 -7.67 8.80
C SER A 91 10.28 -7.98 9.73
N ASP A 92 10.66 -9.25 9.80
CA ASP A 92 11.89 -9.68 10.47
C ASP A 92 12.96 -10.05 9.44
N PRO A 93 14.26 -9.98 9.79
CA PRO A 93 15.32 -10.50 8.94
C PRO A 93 15.05 -11.93 8.45
N GLY A 94 15.10 -12.15 7.13
CA GLY A 94 14.80 -13.44 6.50
C GLY A 94 13.32 -13.71 6.23
N ALA A 95 12.41 -12.80 6.60
CA ALA A 95 10.98 -12.87 6.31
C ALA A 95 10.50 -11.52 5.73
N PRO A 96 10.82 -11.21 4.46
CA PRO A 96 10.38 -9.96 3.85
C PRO A 96 8.86 -9.92 3.71
N LEU A 97 8.31 -8.69 3.64
CA LEU A 97 6.88 -8.48 3.42
C LEU A 97 6.64 -8.09 1.97
N THR A 98 5.85 -8.90 1.26
CA THR A 98 5.45 -8.62 -0.13
C THR A 98 3.94 -8.69 -0.26
N ILE A 99 3.35 -7.65 -0.84
CA ILE A 99 1.94 -7.54 -1.18
C ILE A 99 1.84 -7.43 -2.70
N GLY A 100 1.08 -8.31 -3.34
CA GLY A 100 0.83 -8.27 -4.79
C GLY A 100 0.03 -7.04 -5.24
N ALA A 101 -0.30 -7.02 -6.52
CA ALA A 101 -1.14 -5.98 -7.11
C ALA A 101 -2.62 -6.17 -6.76
N ASP A 102 -3.39 -5.08 -6.84
CA ASP A 102 -4.84 -5.07 -6.64
C ASP A 102 -5.30 -5.64 -5.28
N CYS A 103 -4.46 -5.53 -4.24
CA CYS A 103 -4.79 -6.01 -2.90
C CYS A 103 -5.54 -4.95 -2.08
N THR A 104 -6.32 -5.43 -1.12
CA THR A 104 -7.03 -4.60 -0.15
C THR A 104 -6.62 -5.04 1.25
N ILE A 105 -5.84 -4.22 1.94
CA ILE A 105 -5.42 -4.49 3.32
C ILE A 105 -6.35 -3.70 4.24
N GLY A 106 -7.29 -4.41 4.85
CA GLY A 106 -8.39 -3.84 5.63
C GLY A 106 -7.93 -3.09 6.88
N HIS A 107 -8.77 -2.17 7.35
CA HIS A 107 -8.51 -1.33 8.53
C HIS A 107 -7.93 -2.13 9.70
N HIS A 108 -6.90 -1.61 10.36
CA HIS A 108 -6.26 -2.23 11.51
C HIS A 108 -5.70 -3.65 11.29
N ALA A 109 -5.47 -4.06 10.04
CA ALA A 109 -4.77 -5.31 9.78
C ALA A 109 -3.28 -5.19 10.17
N VAL A 110 -2.70 -6.31 10.61
CA VAL A 110 -1.27 -6.44 10.90
C VAL A 110 -0.66 -7.45 9.93
N LEU A 111 0.29 -6.99 9.13
CA LEU A 111 1.06 -7.83 8.23
C LEU A 111 2.52 -7.87 8.70
N HIS A 112 3.00 -9.07 8.99
CA HIS A 112 4.36 -9.28 9.48
C HIS A 112 5.07 -10.32 8.62
N GLY A 113 6.04 -9.87 7.82
CA GLY A 113 6.95 -10.75 7.05
C GLY A 113 6.27 -11.84 6.22
N CYS A 114 5.12 -11.56 5.63
CA CYS A 114 4.32 -12.50 4.84
C CYS A 114 4.33 -12.18 3.33
N THR A 115 3.88 -13.13 2.52
CA THR A 115 3.72 -12.96 1.07
C THR A 115 2.25 -13.06 0.69
N LEU A 116 1.71 -12.02 0.10
CA LEU A 116 0.38 -12.01 -0.51
C LEU A 116 0.54 -11.99 -2.03
N GLY A 117 -0.19 -12.87 -2.72
CA GLY A 117 -0.35 -12.83 -4.17
C GLY A 117 -1.19 -11.63 -4.63
N ASP A 118 -1.64 -11.66 -5.87
CA ASP A 118 -2.46 -10.58 -6.43
C ASP A 118 -3.93 -10.72 -6.02
N ARG A 119 -4.64 -9.59 -5.95
CA ARG A 119 -6.08 -9.54 -5.70
C ARG A 119 -6.46 -10.20 -4.37
N VAL A 120 -5.65 -10.00 -3.33
CA VAL A 120 -5.93 -10.50 -1.98
C VAL A 120 -6.64 -9.43 -1.15
N LEU A 121 -7.74 -9.80 -0.50
CA LEU A 121 -8.40 -8.97 0.51
C LEU A 121 -8.06 -9.52 1.90
N ILE A 122 -7.39 -8.71 2.70
CA ILE A 122 -7.18 -8.93 4.12
C ILE A 122 -8.28 -8.19 4.88
N GLY A 123 -9.13 -8.93 5.59
CA GLY A 123 -10.21 -8.35 6.37
C GLY A 123 -9.70 -7.46 7.50
N MET A 124 -10.50 -6.49 7.90
CA MET A 124 -10.15 -5.58 8.99
C MET A 124 -9.74 -6.33 10.27
N GLY A 125 -8.72 -5.84 10.96
CA GLY A 125 -8.21 -6.43 12.19
C GLY A 125 -7.57 -7.82 12.05
N ALA A 126 -7.41 -8.36 10.83
CA ALA A 126 -6.74 -9.63 10.63
C ALA A 126 -5.22 -9.50 10.86
N ILE A 127 -4.60 -10.58 11.34
CA ILE A 127 -3.17 -10.65 11.63
C ILE A 127 -2.55 -11.76 10.80
N ILE A 128 -1.53 -11.42 10.01
CA ILE A 128 -0.79 -12.34 9.16
C ILE A 128 0.67 -12.38 9.63
N LEU A 129 1.12 -13.53 10.11
CA LEU A 129 2.45 -13.70 10.69
C LEU A 129 3.51 -14.11 9.67
N ASN A 130 4.77 -14.07 10.12
CA ASN A 130 5.95 -14.33 9.31
C ASN A 130 5.83 -15.59 8.43
N ARG A 131 6.38 -15.51 7.23
CA ARG A 131 6.48 -16.62 6.26
C ARG A 131 5.14 -17.22 5.85
N ALA A 132 4.01 -16.63 6.23
CA ALA A 132 2.72 -17.03 5.70
C ALA A 132 2.63 -16.65 4.22
N VAL A 133 2.00 -17.52 3.42
CA VAL A 133 1.79 -17.30 1.98
C VAL A 133 0.31 -17.40 1.67
N ILE A 134 -0.26 -16.30 1.17
CA ILE A 134 -1.64 -16.23 0.70
C ILE A 134 -1.60 -16.13 -0.83
N GLY A 135 -2.11 -17.15 -1.52
CA GLY A 135 -2.18 -17.13 -2.99
C GLY A 135 -3.12 -16.06 -3.53
N ASP A 136 -3.11 -15.91 -4.85
CA ASP A 136 -3.95 -14.97 -5.58
C ASP A 136 -5.45 -15.12 -5.28
N ASP A 137 -6.21 -14.05 -5.47
CA ASP A 137 -7.68 -14.08 -5.44
C ASP A 137 -8.24 -14.67 -4.12
N CYS A 138 -7.64 -14.31 -2.98
CA CYS A 138 -8.05 -14.79 -1.66
C CYS A 138 -8.80 -13.73 -0.86
N VAL A 139 -9.65 -14.19 0.06
CA VAL A 139 -10.24 -13.38 1.13
C VAL A 139 -9.82 -13.96 2.47
N VAL A 140 -9.13 -13.16 3.28
CA VAL A 140 -8.94 -13.41 4.70
C VAL A 140 -10.02 -12.65 5.46
N GLY A 141 -10.82 -13.34 6.25
CA GLY A 141 -11.92 -12.75 7.02
C GLY A 141 -11.43 -11.77 8.09
N ALA A 142 -12.30 -10.84 8.47
CA ALA A 142 -12.03 -9.90 9.55
C ALA A 142 -11.64 -10.63 10.86
N GLY A 143 -10.63 -10.09 11.55
CA GLY A 143 -10.12 -10.65 12.81
C GLY A 143 -9.46 -12.03 12.70
N ALA A 144 -9.22 -12.56 11.50
CA ALA A 144 -8.56 -13.85 11.33
C ALA A 144 -7.08 -13.78 11.75
N LEU A 145 -6.56 -14.87 12.30
CA LEU A 145 -5.14 -15.02 12.63
C LEU A 145 -4.51 -16.10 11.75
N VAL A 146 -3.73 -15.67 10.76
CA VAL A 146 -2.90 -16.58 9.96
C VAL A 146 -1.57 -16.76 10.66
N THR A 147 -1.35 -17.97 11.15
CA THR A 147 -0.15 -18.33 11.92
C THR A 147 1.09 -18.44 11.03
N GLU A 148 2.26 -18.34 11.66
CA GLU A 148 3.57 -18.37 11.00
C GLU A 148 3.74 -19.58 10.06
N GLY A 149 4.28 -19.33 8.86
CA GLY A 149 4.55 -20.36 7.86
C GLY A 149 3.32 -20.98 7.21
N LYS A 150 2.11 -20.48 7.49
CA LYS A 150 0.89 -21.07 6.93
C LYS A 150 0.72 -20.67 5.46
N GLU A 151 0.45 -21.65 4.62
CA GLU A 151 0.16 -21.44 3.21
C GLU A 151 -1.32 -21.71 2.89
N PHE A 152 -1.91 -20.85 2.06
CA PHE A 152 -3.25 -21.03 1.52
C PHE A 152 -3.24 -20.86 -0.01
N PRO A 153 -3.87 -21.79 -0.76
CA PRO A 153 -3.89 -21.73 -2.22
C PRO A 153 -4.74 -20.58 -2.71
N ALA A 154 -4.52 -20.18 -3.97
CA ALA A 154 -5.31 -19.16 -4.64
C ALA A 154 -6.82 -19.47 -4.58
N GLY A 155 -7.65 -18.43 -4.59
CA GLY A 155 -9.11 -18.57 -4.55
C GLY A 155 -9.69 -18.93 -3.19
N SER A 156 -8.91 -18.89 -2.10
CA SER A 156 -9.39 -19.35 -0.79
C SER A 156 -10.18 -18.28 -0.03
N LEU A 157 -11.30 -18.69 0.59
CA LEU A 157 -11.90 -17.97 1.72
C LEU A 157 -11.33 -18.52 3.03
N ILE A 158 -10.61 -17.67 3.75
CA ILE A 158 -9.81 -18.01 4.93
C ILE A 158 -10.39 -17.29 6.15
N VAL A 159 -10.78 -18.00 7.20
CA VAL A 159 -11.41 -17.39 8.39
C VAL A 159 -10.95 -18.04 9.69
N GLY A 160 -11.13 -17.32 10.81
CA GLY A 160 -10.93 -17.83 12.16
C GLY A 160 -9.56 -17.54 12.77
N SER A 161 -9.40 -17.92 14.03
CA SER A 161 -8.17 -17.81 14.80
C SER A 161 -7.98 -19.08 15.62
N PRO A 162 -7.07 -20.01 15.23
CA PRO A 162 -6.20 -19.93 14.05
C PRO A 162 -6.97 -20.12 12.73
N ALA A 163 -6.56 -19.41 11.68
CA ALA A 163 -7.28 -19.35 10.42
C ALA A 163 -7.29 -20.68 9.65
N ARG A 164 -8.37 -20.94 8.92
CA ARG A 164 -8.56 -22.10 8.04
C ARG A 164 -9.24 -21.68 6.74
N ALA A 165 -8.87 -22.33 5.64
CA ALA A 165 -9.62 -22.22 4.39
C ALA A 165 -10.93 -23.02 4.53
N ILE A 166 -12.06 -22.36 4.33
CA ILE A 166 -13.38 -22.98 4.50
C ILE A 166 -14.06 -23.31 3.18
N ARG A 167 -13.71 -22.62 2.09
CA ARG A 167 -14.16 -22.89 0.72
C ARG A 167 -13.34 -22.12 -0.29
N GLN A 168 -13.59 -22.40 -1.56
CA GLN A 168 -13.14 -21.56 -2.67
C GLN A 168 -14.11 -20.38 -2.90
N LEU A 169 -13.57 -19.29 -3.44
CA LEU A 169 -14.34 -18.15 -3.91
C LEU A 169 -15.03 -18.47 -5.24
N ASP A 170 -16.26 -17.98 -5.37
CA ASP A 170 -16.96 -17.95 -6.65
C ASP A 170 -16.51 -16.74 -7.49
N ASP A 171 -16.97 -16.69 -8.74
CA ASP A 171 -16.60 -15.63 -9.68
C ASP A 171 -17.08 -14.24 -9.23
N ALA A 172 -18.23 -14.19 -8.53
CA ALA A 172 -18.76 -12.95 -7.98
C ALA A 172 -17.84 -12.39 -6.88
N ALA A 173 -17.36 -13.24 -5.97
CA ALA A 173 -16.41 -12.85 -4.95
C ALA A 173 -15.08 -12.38 -5.56
N LYS A 174 -14.56 -13.08 -6.57
CA LYS A 174 -13.34 -12.66 -7.29
C LYS A 174 -13.51 -11.33 -8.02
N ALA A 175 -14.67 -11.09 -8.62
CA ALA A 175 -15.00 -9.79 -9.21
C ALA A 175 -15.05 -8.68 -8.13
N GLY A 176 -15.54 -8.99 -6.93
CA GLY A 176 -15.52 -8.10 -5.77
C GLY A 176 -14.12 -7.65 -5.36
N LEU A 177 -13.12 -8.52 -5.44
CA LEU A 177 -11.71 -8.18 -5.13
C LEU A 177 -11.17 -7.09 -6.07
N LYS A 178 -11.37 -7.28 -7.38
CA LYS A 178 -10.97 -6.31 -8.41
C LYS A 178 -11.70 -4.98 -8.26
N TRP A 179 -13.01 -5.06 -7.99
CA TRP A 179 -13.82 -3.87 -7.74
C TRP A 179 -13.32 -3.09 -6.51
N SER A 180 -12.98 -3.79 -5.42
CA SER A 180 -12.44 -3.17 -4.21
C SER A 180 -11.16 -2.38 -4.50
N ALA A 181 -10.19 -2.99 -5.20
CA ALA A 181 -8.95 -2.30 -5.58
C ALA A 181 -9.22 -1.08 -6.48
N THR A 182 -10.04 -1.25 -7.52
CA THR A 182 -10.41 -0.16 -8.45
C THR A 182 -11.09 0.99 -7.72
N HIS A 183 -12.02 0.67 -6.81
CA HIS A 183 -12.72 1.67 -6.01
C HIS A 183 -11.73 2.48 -5.16
N TYR A 184 -10.76 1.83 -4.53
CA TYR A 184 -9.75 2.50 -3.73
C TYR A 184 -8.76 3.35 -4.54
N VAL A 185 -8.46 2.99 -5.79
CA VAL A 185 -7.72 3.86 -6.72
C VAL A 185 -8.51 5.15 -6.98
N GLU A 186 -9.81 5.07 -7.27
CA GLU A 186 -10.65 6.26 -7.49
C GLU A 186 -10.80 7.11 -6.23
N ARG A 187 -10.92 6.46 -5.06
CA ARG A 187 -10.94 7.15 -3.77
C ARG A 187 -9.62 7.86 -3.48
N ALA A 188 -8.48 7.24 -3.77
CA ALA A 188 -7.17 7.87 -3.65
C ALA A 188 -7.05 9.14 -4.51
N LYS A 189 -7.53 9.11 -5.76
CA LYS A 189 -7.60 10.31 -6.64
C LYS A 189 -8.49 11.40 -6.06
N GLN A 190 -9.64 11.03 -5.50
CA GLN A 190 -10.55 11.96 -4.85
C GLN A 190 -9.88 12.63 -3.63
N PHE A 191 -9.16 11.87 -2.80
CA PHE A 191 -8.46 12.42 -1.64
C PHE A 191 -7.26 13.29 -2.06
N ALA A 192 -6.48 12.84 -3.04
CA ALA A 192 -5.35 13.60 -3.58
C ALA A 192 -5.74 14.99 -4.10
N SER A 193 -6.92 15.11 -4.70
CA SER A 193 -7.42 16.37 -5.28
C SER A 193 -8.32 17.19 -4.36
N GLY A 194 -9.06 16.52 -3.46
CA GLY A 194 -10.15 17.14 -2.70
C GLY A 194 -9.90 17.28 -1.19
N LEU A 195 -8.91 16.58 -0.62
CA LEU A 195 -8.67 16.63 0.82
C LEU A 195 -8.14 18.02 1.23
N LYS A 196 -8.85 18.67 2.15
CA LYS A 196 -8.45 19.95 2.75
C LYS A 196 -8.54 19.84 4.25
N ARG A 197 -7.47 20.22 4.96
CA ARG A 197 -7.51 20.41 6.41
C ARG A 197 -8.36 21.65 6.69
N VAL A 198 -9.33 21.52 7.60
CA VAL A 198 -10.20 22.62 8.00
C VAL A 198 -9.60 23.27 9.25
N GLY A 199 -9.48 24.60 9.24
CA GLY A 199 -9.00 25.37 10.39
C GLY A 199 -7.50 25.68 10.42
N ASP A 200 -6.82 25.58 9.27
CA ASP A 200 -5.45 26.11 9.06
C ASP A 200 -5.43 27.52 8.49
#